data_AF-A0A7W0ESE2-F1
#
_entry.id   AF-A0A7W0ESE2-F1
#
_cell.length_a   1.000
_cell.length_b   1.000
_cell.length_c   1.000
_cell.angle_alpha   90.00
_cell.angle_beta   90.00
_cell.angle_gamma   90.00
#
_symmetry.space_group_name_H-M   'P 1'
#
loop_
_entity.id
_entity.type
_entity.pdbx_description
1 polymer ?
#
loop_
_entity_poly.entity_id
_entity_poly.type
_entity_poly.pdbx_seq_one_letter_code
_entity_poly.pdbx_strand_id
1 'polypeptide(L)'
;METHVILPGEIGVSDNPSTVLKTCVGSCVAVAMYDHDAKIGGLAHIMLPQASDEKEKARPALYARSGIPLLLNKMIKSGASKDNIIAAIAGGSFLLTDRKVGVELNIGRRNTDMVQQVFSSLGIPIVRQDTGGYFGRVLELKLEDGLIDIREVKEKKQKDTESEVISDFKLEDLKNKIDKLRPVPDIARMIISRIKYSGAGAYDLERYIIKDQALAANVLKLCNSPEYGFQKQIHSIRRAGELLNPETFKNIVLDACNYNLYSDTIKGYSIEQGEMLNHSFCCAEVARLISQEKKINNPDVIFTAGLLHDIGKVILDQYFFEKFNLIMDKIINENIQFLYAENEVLGYNHAQVGEIIAREWNLPEILIESIAFHHQPEKAKKHPEAVSIIHIANCICSMVGHGGGASIPGNRINGFAISCINLQKDDVDKIIEKLPEVMNHNESPV
;
A
#
# COMPACT_ATOMS: atom_id res chain seq x y z
N MET A 1 -23.45 13.57 -15.44
CA MET A 1 -22.87 13.72 -14.09
C MET A 1 -21.50 13.07 -14.16
N GLU A 2 -20.43 13.86 -14.01
CA GLU A 2 -19.04 13.40 -14.11
C GLU A 2 -18.51 13.16 -12.70
N THR A 3 -18.00 11.96 -12.42
CA THR A 3 -17.46 11.64 -11.09
C THR A 3 -15.95 11.66 -11.13
N HIS A 4 -15.34 12.52 -10.31
CA HIS A 4 -13.90 12.54 -10.11
C HIS A 4 -13.55 11.95 -8.75
N VAL A 5 -12.72 10.91 -8.79
CA VAL A 5 -12.23 10.22 -7.61
C VAL A 5 -10.95 10.91 -7.16
N ILE A 6 -10.90 11.32 -5.91
CA ILE A 6 -9.73 11.94 -5.29
C ILE A 6 -8.94 10.87 -4.55
N LEU A 7 -7.73 10.60 -5.03
CA LEU A 7 -6.86 9.57 -4.46
C LEU A 7 -6.15 10.10 -3.20
N PRO A 8 -5.55 9.20 -2.40
CA PRO A 8 -4.82 9.61 -1.21
C PRO A 8 -3.72 10.63 -1.50
N GLY A 9 -3.67 11.71 -0.70
CA GLY A 9 -2.71 12.79 -0.91
C GLY A 9 -3.03 13.68 -2.12
N GLU A 10 -4.21 13.58 -2.72
CA GLU A 10 -4.66 14.46 -3.80
C GLU A 10 -5.69 15.49 -3.35
N ILE A 11 -5.87 16.51 -4.20
CA ILE A 11 -6.86 17.58 -4.05
C ILE A 11 -7.54 17.80 -5.40
N GLY A 12 -8.87 17.68 -5.42
CA GLY A 12 -9.72 18.07 -6.53
C GLY A 12 -10.48 19.36 -6.23
N VAL A 13 -10.61 20.23 -7.23
CA VAL A 13 -11.46 21.42 -7.20
C VAL A 13 -12.21 21.50 -8.52
N SER A 14 -13.49 21.84 -8.47
CA SER A 14 -14.31 22.03 -9.66
C SER A 14 -15.36 23.12 -9.42
N ASP A 15 -15.77 23.77 -10.49
CA ASP A 15 -16.85 24.76 -10.58
C ASP A 15 -17.99 24.28 -11.48
N ASN A 16 -17.89 23.06 -12.03
CA ASN A 16 -18.90 22.47 -12.90
C ASN A 16 -20.02 21.83 -12.05
N PRO A 17 -21.27 22.30 -12.14
CA PRO A 17 -22.39 21.74 -11.38
C PRO A 17 -22.65 20.25 -11.63
N SER A 18 -22.26 19.73 -12.80
CA SER A 18 -22.43 18.30 -13.13
C SER A 18 -21.39 17.38 -12.49
N THR A 19 -20.43 17.93 -11.75
CA THR A 19 -19.33 17.21 -11.12
C THR A 19 -19.72 16.63 -9.76
N VAL A 20 -19.26 15.41 -9.49
CA VAL A 20 -19.22 14.80 -8.16
C VAL A 20 -17.78 14.53 -7.80
N LEU A 21 -17.30 15.12 -6.70
CA LEU A 21 -16.00 14.78 -6.12
C LEU A 21 -16.20 13.68 -5.08
N LYS A 22 -15.40 12.61 -5.15
CA LYS A 22 -15.58 11.44 -4.29
C LYS A 22 -14.27 10.91 -3.76
N THR A 23 -14.24 10.45 -2.51
CA THR A 23 -13.10 9.70 -1.96
C THR A 23 -13.56 8.67 -0.94
N CYS A 24 -12.70 7.68 -0.66
CA CYS A 24 -12.90 6.68 0.38
C CYS A 24 -11.77 6.80 1.41
N VAL A 25 -12.12 6.86 2.69
CA VAL A 25 -11.21 7.16 3.81
C VAL A 25 -11.41 6.24 5.00
N GLY A 26 -10.37 6.16 5.83
CA GLY A 26 -10.21 5.21 6.92
C GLY A 26 -9.67 5.88 8.14
N SER A 27 -8.40 5.58 8.49
CA SER A 27 -7.58 6.38 9.41
C SER A 27 -7.22 7.76 8.81
N CYS A 28 -7.14 7.86 7.48
CA CYS A 28 -7.09 9.13 6.75
C CYS A 28 -8.37 9.96 6.96
N VAL A 29 -8.32 11.25 6.64
CA VAL A 29 -9.47 12.16 6.75
C VAL A 29 -9.77 12.78 5.40
N ALA A 30 -11.00 12.61 4.92
CA ALA A 30 -11.52 13.33 3.78
C ALA A 30 -11.95 14.72 4.25
N VAL A 31 -11.58 15.74 3.49
CA VAL A 31 -11.94 17.12 3.74
C VAL A 31 -12.65 17.68 2.52
N ALA A 32 -13.93 18.00 2.66
CA ALA A 32 -14.71 18.67 1.63
C ALA A 32 -14.95 20.13 2.01
N MET A 33 -14.88 21.02 1.03
CA MET A 33 -15.22 22.43 1.14
C MET A 33 -16.17 22.80 0.01
N TYR A 34 -17.15 23.65 0.28
CA TYR A 34 -18.06 24.16 -0.74
C TYR A 34 -18.40 25.61 -0.47
N ASP A 35 -18.30 26.43 -1.52
CA ASP A 35 -18.83 27.80 -1.53
C ASP A 35 -20.23 27.79 -2.16
N HIS A 36 -21.24 28.15 -1.37
CA HIS A 36 -22.64 28.14 -1.83
C HIS A 36 -22.98 29.20 -2.88
N ASP A 37 -22.30 30.36 -2.84
CA ASP A 37 -22.60 31.47 -3.75
C ASP A 37 -21.89 31.26 -5.08
N ALA A 38 -20.59 30.93 -5.04
CA ALA A 38 -19.79 30.69 -6.23
C ALA A 38 -20.04 29.30 -6.85
N LYS A 39 -20.66 28.38 -6.10
CA LYS A 39 -20.88 26.96 -6.47
C LYS A 39 -19.59 26.21 -6.81
N ILE A 40 -18.52 26.54 -6.08
CA ILE A 40 -17.20 25.92 -6.24
C ILE A 40 -17.01 24.90 -5.13
N GLY A 41 -16.71 23.67 -5.51
CA GLY A 41 -16.47 22.55 -4.62
C GLY A 41 -15.02 22.11 -4.64
N GLY A 42 -14.54 21.66 -3.48
CA GLY A 42 -13.21 21.12 -3.30
C GLY A 42 -13.21 19.91 -2.39
N LEU A 43 -12.38 18.92 -2.70
CA LEU A 43 -12.21 17.71 -1.91
C LEU A 43 -10.72 17.36 -1.82
N ALA A 44 -10.25 17.10 -0.60
CA ALA A 44 -8.90 16.64 -0.32
C ALA A 44 -8.92 15.31 0.45
N HIS A 45 -7.99 14.41 0.14
CA HIS A 45 -7.75 13.20 0.92
C HIS A 45 -6.48 13.37 1.76
N ILE A 46 -6.66 13.70 3.04
CA ILE A 46 -5.57 13.96 3.97
C ILE A 46 -5.12 12.66 4.63
N MET A 47 -3.81 12.38 4.58
CA MET A 47 -3.25 11.12 5.10
C MET A 47 -2.62 11.27 6.48
N LEU A 48 -1.96 12.40 6.73
CA LEU A 48 -1.14 12.64 7.91
C LEU A 48 -1.48 13.99 8.55
N PRO A 49 -1.20 14.20 9.86
CA PRO A 49 -1.54 15.45 10.50
C PRO A 49 -0.58 16.56 10.05
N GLN A 50 0.73 16.33 10.17
CA GLN A 50 1.79 17.29 9.86
C GLN A 50 3.13 16.56 9.64
N ALA A 51 4.12 17.26 9.08
CA ALA A 51 5.51 16.83 8.99
C ALA A 51 6.48 18.01 9.13
N SER A 52 7.77 17.79 8.84
CA SER A 52 8.73 18.89 8.69
C SER A 52 8.35 19.78 7.50
N ASP A 53 8.72 21.05 7.56
CA ASP A 53 8.36 22.02 6.52
C ASP A 53 8.90 21.64 5.13
N GLU A 54 10.04 20.95 5.06
CA GLU A 54 10.60 20.44 3.78
C GLU A 54 9.69 19.38 3.15
N LYS A 55 9.22 18.41 3.94
CA LYS A 55 8.33 17.34 3.47
C LYS A 55 6.96 17.86 3.07
N GLU A 56 6.42 18.79 3.86
CA GLU A 56 5.15 19.44 3.55
C GLU A 56 5.23 20.30 2.29
N LYS A 57 6.38 20.93 2.00
CA LYS A 57 6.56 21.64 0.72
C LYS A 57 6.63 20.68 -0.47
N ALA A 58 7.25 19.52 -0.30
CA ALA A 58 7.37 18.52 -1.37
C ALA A 58 6.03 17.85 -1.70
N ARG A 59 5.23 17.49 -0.68
CA ARG A 59 3.92 16.83 -0.84
C ARG A 59 2.85 17.47 0.04
N PRO A 60 2.43 18.71 -0.24
CA PRO A 60 1.54 19.48 0.65
C PRO A 60 0.16 18.85 0.84
N ALA A 61 -0.39 18.24 -0.21
CA ALA A 61 -1.72 17.63 -0.16
C ALA A 61 -1.80 16.38 0.74
N LEU A 62 -0.66 15.83 1.17
CA LEU A 62 -0.60 14.66 2.05
C LEU A 62 -0.97 14.99 3.51
N TYR A 63 -0.72 16.23 3.95
CA TYR A 63 -0.78 16.63 5.36
C TYR A 63 -1.94 17.59 5.64
N ALA A 64 -2.58 17.48 6.79
CA ALA A 64 -3.67 18.39 7.18
C ALA A 64 -3.19 19.84 7.25
N ARG A 65 -2.01 20.06 7.86
CA ARG A 65 -1.41 21.39 8.09
C ARG A 65 -1.18 22.19 6.80
N SER A 66 -0.77 21.53 5.71
CA SER A 66 -0.48 22.18 4.42
C SER A 66 -1.56 21.94 3.36
N GLY A 67 -2.21 20.78 3.36
CA GLY A 67 -3.18 20.36 2.35
C GLY A 67 -4.49 21.14 2.43
N ILE A 68 -4.99 21.43 3.64
CA ILE A 68 -6.22 22.21 3.82
C ILE A 68 -6.04 23.66 3.34
N PRO A 69 -4.96 24.39 3.74
CA PRO A 69 -4.69 25.70 3.15
C PRO A 69 -4.48 25.66 1.63
N LEU A 70 -3.83 24.62 1.11
CA LEU A 70 -3.64 24.46 -0.34
C LEU A 70 -4.98 24.28 -1.07
N LEU A 71 -5.89 23.46 -0.55
CA LEU A 71 -7.24 23.28 -1.08
C LEU A 71 -7.99 24.61 -1.11
N LEU A 72 -8.02 25.32 0.02
CA LEU A 72 -8.65 26.63 0.13
C LEU A 72 -8.10 27.62 -0.91
N ASN A 73 -6.77 27.69 -1.04
CA ASN A 73 -6.13 28.57 -2.01
C ASN A 73 -6.46 28.21 -3.46
N LYS A 74 -6.60 26.92 -3.78
CA LYS A 74 -7.06 26.49 -5.11
C LYS A 74 -8.50 26.92 -5.37
N MET A 75 -9.40 26.76 -4.39
CA MET A 75 -10.80 27.20 -4.51
C MET A 75 -10.91 28.71 -4.68
N ILE A 76 -10.17 29.49 -3.90
CA ILE A 76 -10.15 30.96 -4.02
C ILE A 76 -9.65 31.38 -5.41
N LYS A 77 -8.61 30.73 -5.94
CA LYS A 77 -8.13 30.97 -7.30
C LYS A 77 -9.17 30.64 -8.38
N SER A 78 -10.06 29.68 -8.12
CA SER A 78 -11.20 29.36 -8.97
C SER A 78 -12.39 30.31 -8.79
N GLY A 79 -12.33 31.25 -7.85
CA GLY A 79 -13.37 32.27 -7.63
C GLY A 79 -14.17 32.12 -6.33
N ALA A 80 -13.82 31.17 -5.46
CA ALA A 80 -14.51 31.00 -4.18
C ALA A 80 -14.17 32.13 -3.19
N SER A 81 -15.15 32.51 -2.37
CA SER A 81 -14.98 33.40 -1.22
C SER A 81 -14.83 32.57 0.05
N LYS A 82 -13.76 32.85 0.82
CA LYS A 82 -13.50 32.19 2.10
C LYS A 82 -14.68 32.31 3.07
N ASP A 83 -15.36 33.46 3.08
CA ASP A 83 -16.45 33.75 4.01
C ASP A 83 -17.71 32.92 3.73
N ASN A 84 -17.82 32.36 2.52
CA ASN A 84 -18.94 31.54 2.08
C ASN A 84 -18.66 30.04 2.14
N ILE A 85 -17.43 29.64 2.48
CA ILE A 85 -17.03 28.23 2.50
C ILE A 85 -17.55 27.56 3.76
N ILE A 86 -18.26 26.47 3.56
CA ILE A 86 -18.53 25.46 4.59
C ILE A 86 -17.64 24.25 4.39
N ALA A 87 -17.36 23.51 5.47
CA ALA A 87 -16.57 22.30 5.41
C ALA A 87 -17.32 21.08 5.94
N ALA A 88 -16.93 19.91 5.43
CA ALA A 88 -17.27 18.63 6.02
C ALA A 88 -16.04 17.73 6.10
N ILE A 89 -16.01 16.88 7.13
CA ILE A 89 -14.92 15.92 7.32
C ILE A 89 -15.45 14.51 7.57
N ALA A 90 -14.78 13.51 7.01
CA ALA A 90 -15.08 12.10 7.23
C ALA A 90 -13.80 11.28 7.42
N GLY A 91 -13.86 10.17 8.15
CA GLY A 91 -12.72 9.24 8.32
C GLY A 91 -12.13 9.27 9.72
N GLY A 92 -10.81 9.28 9.88
CA GLY A 92 -10.16 9.26 11.20
C GLY A 92 -10.48 8.02 12.05
N SER A 93 -10.82 6.91 11.42
CA SER A 93 -11.20 5.65 12.04
C SER A 93 -10.05 5.06 12.86
N PHE A 94 -10.39 4.43 13.99
CA PHE A 94 -9.46 3.72 14.84
C PHE A 94 -9.05 2.39 14.20
N LEU A 95 -7.83 1.95 14.49
CA LEU A 95 -7.42 0.57 14.23
C LEU A 95 -8.28 -0.37 15.09
N LEU A 96 -8.97 -1.31 14.47
CA LEU A 96 -9.56 -2.42 15.21
C LEU A 96 -8.46 -3.38 15.63
N THR A 97 -8.20 -3.38 16.92
CA THR A 97 -7.79 -4.58 17.62
C THR A 97 -9.06 -5.29 18.09
N ASP A 98 -9.03 -6.62 18.11
CA ASP A 98 -10.13 -7.38 18.72
C ASP A 98 -10.37 -6.81 20.14
N ARG A 99 -11.63 -6.60 20.56
CA ARG A 99 -12.00 -5.87 21.80
C ARG A 99 -11.34 -6.44 23.07
N LYS A 100 -10.72 -7.62 22.97
CA LYS A 100 -9.95 -8.30 24.01
C LYS A 100 -8.51 -7.81 24.19
N VAL A 101 -7.94 -7.05 23.26
CA VAL A 101 -6.55 -6.57 23.34
C VAL A 101 -6.53 -5.06 23.17
N GLY A 102 -6.41 -4.33 24.29
CA GLY A 102 -6.53 -2.87 24.40
C GLY A 102 -5.41 -2.04 23.75
N VAL A 103 -4.98 -2.40 22.55
CA VAL A 103 -4.02 -1.63 21.75
C VAL A 103 -4.82 -0.67 20.87
N GLU A 104 -5.04 0.55 21.35
CA GLU A 104 -5.60 1.65 20.57
C GLU A 104 -4.49 2.40 19.83
N LEU A 105 -4.49 2.33 18.49
CA LEU A 105 -3.56 3.07 17.65
C LEU A 105 -4.23 4.32 17.11
N ASN A 106 -3.94 5.46 17.74
CA ASN A 106 -4.64 6.73 17.55
C ASN A 106 -4.09 7.57 16.38
N ILE A 107 -3.82 6.97 15.21
CA ILE A 107 -3.44 7.75 14.00
C ILE A 107 -4.64 8.54 13.49
N GLY A 108 -5.81 7.90 13.37
CA GLY A 108 -7.04 8.54 12.91
C GLY A 108 -7.44 9.76 13.76
N ARG A 109 -7.32 9.63 15.09
CA ARG A 109 -7.55 10.74 16.03
C ARG A 109 -6.58 11.90 15.82
N ARG A 110 -5.29 11.62 15.65
CA ARG A 110 -4.28 12.67 15.39
C ARG A 110 -4.58 13.43 14.10
N ASN A 111 -5.02 12.73 13.05
CA ASN A 111 -5.44 13.34 11.79
C ASN A 111 -6.66 14.24 11.99
N THR A 112 -7.72 13.75 12.65
CA THR A 112 -8.93 14.54 12.88
C THR A 112 -8.69 15.76 13.76
N ASP A 113 -7.89 15.61 14.82
CA ASP A 113 -7.56 16.69 15.74
C ASP A 113 -6.80 17.81 14.98
N MET A 114 -5.84 17.44 14.14
CA MET A 114 -5.12 18.43 13.33
C MET A 114 -6.01 19.09 12.27
N VAL A 115 -6.85 18.33 11.58
CA VAL A 115 -7.80 18.87 10.60
C VAL A 115 -8.71 19.92 11.27
N GLN A 116 -9.24 19.61 12.45
CA GLN A 116 -10.07 20.54 13.23
C GLN A 116 -9.29 21.79 13.66
N GLN A 117 -8.04 21.63 14.12
CA GLN A 117 -7.18 22.76 14.49
C GLN A 117 -6.93 23.70 13.30
N VAL A 118 -6.63 23.13 12.12
CA VAL A 118 -6.39 23.92 10.91
C VAL A 118 -7.67 24.65 10.48
N PHE A 119 -8.82 23.99 10.46
CA PHE A 119 -10.10 24.63 10.16
C PHE A 119 -10.43 25.77 11.14
N SER A 120 -10.23 25.55 12.43
CA SER A 120 -10.40 26.57 13.46
C SER A 120 -9.47 27.77 13.24
N SER A 121 -8.21 27.53 12.86
CA SER A 121 -7.23 28.60 12.57
C SER A 121 -7.58 29.40 11.32
N LEU A 122 -8.23 28.75 10.35
CA LEU A 122 -8.72 29.39 9.12
C LEU A 122 -10.06 30.08 9.34
N GLY A 123 -10.78 29.81 10.43
CA GLY A 123 -12.11 30.38 10.67
C GLY A 123 -13.20 29.83 9.74
N ILE A 124 -13.02 28.61 9.21
CA ILE A 124 -14.00 27.96 8.34
C ILE A 124 -14.82 26.96 9.18
N PRO A 125 -16.16 27.05 9.19
CA PRO A 125 -17.01 26.18 9.98
C PRO A 125 -17.11 24.76 9.38
N ILE A 126 -16.96 23.75 10.22
CA ILE A 126 -17.26 22.35 9.88
C ILE A 126 -18.74 22.11 10.19
N VAL A 127 -19.58 22.01 9.15
CA VAL A 127 -21.04 21.85 9.28
C VAL A 127 -21.48 20.39 9.33
N ARG A 128 -20.62 19.47 8.88
CA ARG A 128 -20.86 18.02 8.93
C ARG A 128 -19.57 17.27 9.28
N GLN A 129 -19.66 16.35 10.23
CA GLN A 129 -18.53 15.55 10.66
C GLN A 129 -19.00 14.11 10.92
N ASP A 130 -18.32 13.15 10.30
CA ASP A 130 -18.46 11.73 10.64
C ASP A 130 -17.08 11.09 10.71
N THR A 131 -16.49 11.14 11.90
CA THR A 131 -15.11 10.74 12.15
C THR A 131 -14.97 9.77 13.30
N GLY A 132 -13.84 9.07 13.38
CA GLY A 132 -13.60 8.05 14.40
C GLY A 132 -14.37 6.78 14.10
N GLY A 133 -14.70 6.00 15.12
CA GLY A 133 -15.30 4.69 14.92
C GLY A 133 -14.31 3.72 14.26
N TYR A 134 -14.83 2.67 13.63
CA TYR A 134 -14.05 1.47 13.31
C TYR A 134 -14.25 0.99 11.86
N PHE A 135 -14.72 1.87 10.99
CA PHE A 135 -15.10 1.53 9.62
C PHE A 135 -14.70 2.64 8.67
N GLY A 136 -14.32 2.24 7.45
CA GLY A 136 -14.07 3.20 6.37
C GLY A 136 -15.34 3.96 6.00
N ARG A 137 -15.17 5.11 5.35
CA ARG A 137 -16.26 5.96 4.87
C ARG A 137 -16.00 6.40 3.45
N VAL A 138 -17.06 6.49 2.67
CA VAL A 138 -17.08 7.16 1.37
C VAL A 138 -17.70 8.53 1.56
N LEU A 139 -16.97 9.58 1.18
CA LEU A 139 -17.47 10.95 1.13
C LEU A 139 -17.68 11.35 -0.34
N GLU A 140 -18.89 11.80 -0.67
CA GLU A 140 -19.26 12.38 -1.96
C GLU A 140 -19.70 13.83 -1.78
N LEU A 141 -19.13 14.75 -2.57
CA LEU A 141 -19.56 16.14 -2.71
C LEU A 141 -20.14 16.33 -4.11
N LYS A 142 -21.43 16.63 -4.19
CA LYS A 142 -22.12 16.97 -5.45
C LYS A 142 -22.13 18.47 -5.63
N LEU A 143 -21.61 18.96 -6.76
CA LEU A 143 -21.44 20.41 -6.95
C LEU A 143 -22.72 21.12 -7.38
N GLU A 144 -23.70 20.39 -7.92
CA GLU A 144 -25.01 20.89 -8.36
C GLU A 144 -25.71 21.71 -7.27
N ASP A 145 -25.71 21.17 -6.05
CA ASP A 145 -26.43 21.67 -4.89
C ASP A 145 -25.55 21.79 -3.62
N GLY A 146 -24.28 21.38 -3.70
CA GLY A 146 -23.37 21.36 -2.56
C GLY A 146 -23.64 20.22 -1.58
N LEU A 147 -24.42 19.19 -1.97
CA LEU A 147 -24.75 18.08 -1.09
C LEU A 147 -23.50 17.25 -0.76
N ILE A 148 -23.28 17.05 0.54
CA ILE A 148 -22.22 16.19 1.07
C ILE A 148 -22.83 14.92 1.66
N ASP A 149 -22.63 13.79 0.99
CA ASP A 149 -23.04 12.47 1.46
C ASP A 149 -21.84 11.72 2.08
N ILE A 150 -22.07 11.06 3.21
CA ILE A 150 -21.06 10.25 3.91
C ILE A 150 -21.67 8.90 4.24
N ARG A 151 -21.04 7.82 3.77
CA ARG A 151 -21.55 6.45 3.92
C ARG A 151 -20.47 5.50 4.43
N GLU A 152 -20.84 4.61 5.34
CA GLU A 152 -19.95 3.54 5.85
C GLU A 152 -19.61 2.51 4.75
N VAL A 153 -18.34 2.10 4.68
CA VAL A 153 -17.84 0.98 3.86
C VAL A 153 -18.36 -0.33 4.44
N LYS A 154 -19.10 -1.12 3.65
CA LYS A 154 -19.75 -2.34 4.14
C LYS A 154 -18.77 -3.50 4.15
N GLU A 155 -18.56 -4.12 5.30
CA GLU A 155 -17.92 -5.44 5.38
C GLU A 155 -18.86 -6.51 4.83
N LYS A 156 -18.60 -7.01 3.62
CA LYS A 156 -19.10 -8.33 3.25
C LYS A 156 -18.29 -9.35 4.05
N LYS A 157 -18.94 -10.12 4.93
CA LYS A 157 -18.32 -11.33 5.49
C LYS A 157 -18.00 -12.26 4.32
N GLN A 158 -16.81 -12.83 4.32
CA GLN A 158 -16.45 -13.91 3.41
C GLN A 158 -17.55 -14.97 3.55
N LYS A 159 -18.40 -15.12 2.52
CA LYS A 159 -19.17 -16.34 2.39
C LYS A 159 -18.18 -17.39 1.95
N ASP A 160 -18.11 -18.51 2.66
CA ASP A 160 -17.55 -19.77 2.17
C ASP A 160 -18.42 -20.32 1.02
N THR A 161 -18.77 -19.47 0.07
CA THR A 161 -19.31 -19.91 -1.20
C THR A 161 -18.10 -20.19 -2.06
N GLU A 162 -17.93 -21.47 -2.43
CA GLU A 162 -17.32 -21.85 -3.69
C GLU A 162 -18.03 -21.02 -4.77
N SER A 163 -17.50 -19.83 -5.05
CA SER A 163 -17.99 -19.01 -6.15
C SER A 163 -17.65 -19.81 -7.40
N GLU A 164 -18.68 -20.29 -8.11
CA GLU A 164 -18.51 -20.78 -9.47
C GLU A 164 -17.70 -19.73 -10.23
N VAL A 165 -16.50 -20.14 -10.64
CA VAL A 165 -15.50 -19.32 -11.29
C VAL A 165 -16.10 -18.86 -12.62
N ILE A 166 -16.69 -17.67 -12.65
CA ILE A 166 -16.94 -16.97 -13.90
C ILE A 166 -15.71 -16.10 -14.14
N SER A 167 -14.62 -16.73 -14.56
CA SER A 167 -13.52 -16.04 -15.22
C SER A 167 -13.32 -16.67 -16.60
N ASP A 168 -13.28 -15.83 -17.63
CA ASP A 168 -12.86 -16.23 -18.98
C ASP A 168 -11.34 -16.54 -19.04
N PHE A 169 -10.65 -16.57 -17.90
CA PHE A 169 -9.19 -16.61 -17.82
C PHE A 169 -8.70 -17.82 -17.02
N LYS A 170 -7.99 -18.74 -17.69
CA LYS A 170 -7.51 -19.97 -17.07
C LYS A 170 -6.21 -19.73 -16.32
N LEU A 171 -6.03 -20.43 -15.20
CA LEU A 171 -4.81 -20.41 -14.39
C LEU A 171 -3.54 -20.76 -15.21
N GLU A 172 -3.69 -21.50 -16.30
CA GLU A 172 -2.63 -21.84 -17.25
C GLU A 172 -2.11 -20.64 -18.04
N ASP A 173 -2.96 -19.67 -18.35
CA ASP A 173 -2.57 -18.42 -19.03
C ASP A 173 -1.74 -17.51 -18.12
N LEU A 174 -1.97 -17.62 -16.80
CA LEU A 174 -1.22 -16.94 -15.75
C LEU A 174 0.23 -17.48 -15.69
N LYS A 175 0.39 -18.81 -15.69
CA LYS A 175 1.70 -19.49 -15.65
C LYS A 175 2.62 -19.12 -16.81
N ASN A 176 2.09 -19.14 -18.04
CA ASN A 176 2.89 -18.82 -19.25
C ASN A 176 3.35 -17.36 -19.31
N LYS A 177 2.63 -16.44 -18.65
CA LYS A 177 2.94 -15.01 -18.66
C LYS A 177 3.95 -14.63 -17.57
N ILE A 178 3.95 -15.29 -16.42
CA ILE A 178 4.65 -14.83 -15.20
C ILE A 178 6.13 -15.19 -15.13
N ASP A 179 6.63 -16.00 -16.06
CA ASP A 179 8.06 -16.29 -16.14
C ASP A 179 8.95 -15.05 -16.41
N LYS A 180 8.34 -13.89 -16.67
CA LYS A 180 8.98 -12.65 -17.13
C LYS A 180 8.57 -11.43 -16.32
N LEU A 181 8.67 -11.49 -15.00
CA LEU A 181 8.51 -10.29 -14.17
C LEU A 181 9.54 -9.24 -14.56
N ARG A 182 9.04 -8.06 -14.95
CA ARG A 182 9.90 -6.98 -15.40
C ARG A 182 10.31 -6.11 -14.21
N PRO A 183 11.61 -5.99 -13.90
CA PRO A 183 12.10 -5.02 -12.93
C PRO A 183 11.99 -3.59 -13.48
N VAL A 184 12.07 -2.61 -12.58
CA VAL A 184 12.17 -1.19 -12.90
C VAL A 184 13.42 -0.94 -13.75
N PRO A 185 13.29 -0.40 -14.97
CA PRO A 185 14.41 -0.27 -15.89
C PRO A 185 15.58 0.57 -15.34
N ASP A 186 15.32 1.64 -14.58
CA ASP A 186 16.38 2.48 -14.00
C ASP A 186 17.20 1.75 -12.94
N ILE A 187 16.52 0.99 -12.06
CA ILE A 187 17.19 0.18 -11.03
C ILE A 187 18.03 -0.91 -11.70
N ALA A 188 17.47 -1.60 -12.69
CA ALA A 188 18.19 -2.62 -13.45
C ALA A 188 19.42 -2.04 -14.19
N ARG A 189 19.28 -0.89 -14.86
CA ARG A 189 20.41 -0.19 -15.53
C ARG A 189 21.50 0.22 -14.55
N MET A 190 21.12 0.76 -13.39
CA MET A 190 22.05 1.15 -12.34
C MET A 190 22.85 -0.05 -11.82
N ILE A 191 22.19 -1.18 -11.55
CA ILE A 191 22.84 -2.42 -11.10
C ILE A 191 23.80 -2.96 -12.16
N ILE A 192 23.37 -3.02 -13.43
CA ILE A 192 24.24 -3.45 -14.54
C ILE A 192 25.49 -2.56 -14.62
N SER A 193 25.33 -1.25 -14.47
CA SER A 193 26.45 -0.30 -14.46
C SER A 193 27.41 -0.55 -13.28
N ARG A 194 26.88 -0.75 -12.07
CA ARG A 194 27.68 -1.04 -10.86
C ARG A 194 28.47 -2.34 -10.98
N ILE A 195 27.85 -3.40 -11.50
CA ILE A 195 28.54 -4.69 -11.72
C ILE A 195 29.67 -4.52 -12.74
N LYS A 196 29.43 -3.79 -13.84
CA LYS A 196 30.41 -3.61 -14.91
C LYS A 196 31.57 -2.69 -14.55
N TYR A 197 31.32 -1.62 -13.78
CA TYR A 197 32.27 -0.51 -13.66
C TYR A 197 32.79 -0.25 -12.24
N SER A 198 32.11 -0.69 -11.17
CA SER A 198 32.50 -0.34 -9.79
C SER A 198 32.98 -1.51 -8.94
N GLY A 199 33.08 -2.73 -9.48
CA GLY A 199 33.52 -3.91 -8.72
C GLY A 199 32.60 -4.23 -7.54
N ALA A 200 31.31 -3.90 -7.65
CA ALA A 200 30.33 -4.01 -6.58
C ALA A 200 30.29 -5.43 -5.97
N GLY A 201 30.39 -5.51 -4.64
CA GLY A 201 30.22 -6.74 -3.86
C GLY A 201 28.75 -7.03 -3.57
N ALA A 202 28.47 -8.23 -3.04
CA ALA A 202 27.10 -8.68 -2.80
C ALA A 202 26.28 -7.72 -1.90
N TYR A 203 26.93 -7.14 -0.87
CA TYR A 203 26.31 -6.18 0.03
C TYR A 203 25.95 -4.84 -0.65
N ASP A 204 26.75 -4.39 -1.62
CA ASP A 204 26.44 -3.18 -2.39
C ASP A 204 25.24 -3.43 -3.31
N LEU A 205 25.24 -4.58 -4.01
CA LEU A 205 24.15 -4.97 -4.90
C LEU A 205 22.82 -5.18 -4.16
N GLU A 206 22.85 -5.79 -2.98
CA GLU A 206 21.66 -6.01 -2.15
C GLU A 206 20.86 -4.72 -1.94
N ARG A 207 21.55 -3.61 -1.62
CA ARG A 207 20.92 -2.30 -1.36
C ARG A 207 20.13 -1.74 -2.54
N TYR A 208 20.45 -2.16 -3.75
CA TYR A 208 19.72 -1.77 -4.96
C TYR A 208 18.65 -2.79 -5.32
N ILE A 209 18.94 -4.09 -5.15
CA ILE A 209 18.00 -5.17 -5.43
C ILE A 209 16.72 -5.02 -4.60
N ILE A 210 16.84 -4.74 -3.29
CA ILE A 210 15.69 -4.63 -2.39
C ILE A 210 14.79 -3.41 -2.64
N LYS A 211 15.21 -2.47 -3.50
CA LYS A 211 14.38 -1.33 -3.91
C LYS A 211 13.35 -1.69 -4.98
N ASP A 212 13.47 -2.88 -5.56
CA ASP A 212 12.59 -3.39 -6.59
C ASP A 212 12.10 -4.79 -6.23
N GLN A 213 10.82 -4.90 -5.93
CA GLN A 213 10.18 -6.15 -5.55
C GLN A 213 10.26 -7.20 -6.67
N ALA A 214 10.13 -6.81 -7.94
CA ALA A 214 10.23 -7.73 -9.06
C ALA A 214 11.67 -8.22 -9.25
N LEU A 215 12.65 -7.33 -9.07
CA LEU A 215 14.06 -7.74 -9.13
C LEU A 215 14.44 -8.67 -7.98
N ALA A 216 14.05 -8.35 -6.74
CA ALA A 216 14.29 -9.20 -5.58
C ALA A 216 13.65 -10.59 -5.75
N ALA A 217 12.42 -10.63 -6.27
CA ALA A 217 11.73 -11.87 -6.62
C ALA A 217 12.49 -12.68 -7.69
N ASN A 218 12.94 -12.03 -8.77
CA ASN A 218 13.70 -12.69 -9.84
C ASN A 218 15.03 -13.25 -9.34
N VAL A 219 15.76 -12.52 -8.49
CA VAL A 219 17.01 -13.01 -7.87
C VAL A 219 16.73 -14.25 -7.02
N LEU A 220 15.70 -14.22 -6.17
CA LEU A 220 15.34 -15.37 -5.33
C LEU A 220 14.85 -16.57 -6.15
N LYS A 221 14.09 -16.34 -7.22
CA LYS A 221 13.68 -17.37 -8.18
C LYS A 221 14.90 -18.07 -8.76
N LEU A 222 15.86 -17.31 -9.29
CA LEU A 222 17.08 -17.86 -9.86
C LEU A 222 17.91 -18.58 -8.79
N CYS A 223 18.06 -18.00 -7.59
CA CYS A 223 18.74 -18.65 -6.48
C CYS A 223 18.07 -19.95 -6.01
N ASN A 224 16.79 -20.21 -6.30
CA ASN A 224 16.11 -21.46 -5.91
C ASN A 224 15.86 -22.40 -7.09
N SER A 225 16.37 -22.06 -8.29
CA SER A 225 16.23 -22.90 -9.46
C SER A 225 17.17 -24.12 -9.40
N PRO A 226 16.79 -25.24 -10.06
CA PRO A 226 17.66 -26.40 -10.17
C PRO A 226 19.02 -26.09 -10.81
N GLU A 227 19.10 -25.06 -11.67
CA GLU A 227 20.30 -24.64 -12.42
C GLU A 227 21.50 -24.37 -11.50
N TYR A 228 21.25 -23.77 -10.33
CA TYR A 228 22.31 -23.40 -9.38
C TYR A 228 22.48 -24.42 -8.22
N GLY A 229 21.60 -25.43 -8.14
CA GLY A 229 21.85 -26.68 -7.40
C GLY A 229 22.01 -26.58 -5.87
N PHE A 230 21.37 -25.62 -5.20
CA PHE A 230 21.51 -25.45 -3.74
C PHE A 230 20.84 -26.56 -2.93
N GLN A 231 21.55 -27.07 -1.91
CA GLN A 231 21.01 -28.08 -0.98
C GLN A 231 19.98 -27.52 0.02
N LYS A 232 19.94 -26.20 0.23
CA LYS A 232 18.98 -25.52 1.11
C LYS A 232 18.39 -24.32 0.37
N GLN A 233 17.08 -24.13 0.50
CA GLN A 233 16.37 -23.01 -0.13
C GLN A 233 16.90 -21.66 0.39
N ILE A 234 17.08 -20.72 -0.53
CA ILE A 234 17.54 -19.37 -0.26
C ILE A 234 16.33 -18.48 0.07
N HIS A 235 16.39 -17.82 1.22
CA HIS A 235 15.27 -17.09 1.82
C HIS A 235 15.45 -15.57 1.90
N SER A 236 16.63 -15.05 1.55
CA SER A 236 16.88 -13.60 1.49
C SER A 236 18.04 -13.28 0.53
N ILE A 237 18.05 -12.05 0.00
CA ILE A 237 19.12 -11.56 -0.89
C ILE A 237 20.47 -11.54 -0.15
N ARG A 238 20.47 -11.10 1.11
CA ARG A 238 21.66 -11.17 1.98
C ARG A 238 22.24 -12.58 2.04
N ARG A 239 21.37 -13.57 2.30
CA ARG A 239 21.79 -14.97 2.43
C ARG A 239 22.34 -15.51 1.10
N ALA A 240 21.74 -15.11 -0.02
CA ALA A 240 22.26 -15.41 -1.34
C ALA A 240 23.70 -14.87 -1.48
N GLY A 241 23.92 -13.60 -1.16
CA GLY A 241 25.24 -12.95 -1.21
C GLY A 241 26.30 -13.54 -0.28
N GLU A 242 25.90 -14.11 0.85
CA GLU A 242 26.79 -14.80 1.80
C GLU A 242 27.18 -16.21 1.38
N LEU A 243 26.26 -16.95 0.75
CA LEU A 243 26.47 -18.34 0.34
C LEU A 243 27.12 -18.47 -1.03
N LEU A 244 26.84 -17.51 -1.90
CA LEU A 244 27.34 -17.49 -3.26
C LEU A 244 28.74 -16.87 -3.31
N ASN A 245 29.59 -17.43 -4.17
CA ASN A 245 30.77 -16.70 -4.57
C ASN A 245 30.35 -15.42 -5.34
N PRO A 246 31.14 -14.34 -5.29
CA PRO A 246 30.76 -13.06 -5.87
C PRO A 246 30.37 -13.09 -7.35
N GLU A 247 31.04 -13.92 -8.17
CA GLU A 247 30.78 -13.98 -9.62
C GLU A 247 29.47 -14.70 -9.93
N THR A 248 29.16 -15.80 -9.24
CA THR A 248 27.86 -16.47 -9.38
C THR A 248 26.73 -15.55 -8.95
N PHE A 249 26.87 -14.81 -7.84
CA PHE A 249 25.85 -13.86 -7.40
C PHE A 249 25.63 -12.73 -8.42
N LYS A 250 26.70 -12.15 -8.97
CA LYS A 250 26.60 -11.13 -10.02
C LYS A 250 25.89 -11.66 -11.28
N ASN A 251 26.21 -12.87 -11.71
CA ASN A 251 25.56 -13.48 -12.88
C ASN A 251 24.05 -13.66 -12.66
N ILE A 252 23.65 -14.17 -11.49
CA ILE A 252 22.24 -14.27 -11.10
C ILE A 252 21.55 -12.89 -11.15
N VAL A 253 22.20 -11.86 -10.60
CA VAL A 253 21.64 -10.51 -10.60
C VAL A 253 21.54 -9.94 -12.01
N LEU A 254 22.53 -10.18 -12.87
CA LEU A 254 22.49 -9.77 -14.28
C LEU A 254 21.36 -10.48 -15.03
N ASP A 255 21.18 -11.79 -14.82
CA ASP A 255 20.10 -12.57 -15.42
C ASP A 255 18.72 -12.08 -14.94
N ALA A 256 18.61 -11.74 -13.65
CA ALA A 256 17.40 -11.14 -13.07
C ALA A 256 17.07 -9.76 -13.66
N CYS A 257 18.08 -8.99 -14.07
CA CYS A 257 17.92 -7.70 -14.76
C CYS A 257 17.58 -7.84 -16.26
N ASN A 258 17.95 -8.96 -16.88
CA ASN A 258 17.88 -9.15 -18.34
C ASN A 258 16.48 -9.55 -18.86
N TYR A 259 15.46 -9.62 -18.01
CA TYR A 259 14.07 -9.82 -18.43
C TYR A 259 13.51 -8.58 -19.18
N ASN A 260 13.96 -8.41 -20.43
CA ASN A 260 13.53 -7.45 -21.45
C ASN A 260 13.64 -5.95 -21.09
N LEU A 261 14.88 -5.46 -21.01
CA LEU A 261 15.20 -4.01 -21.01
C LEU A 261 14.82 -3.27 -22.32
N TYR A 262 14.36 -4.00 -23.35
CA TYR A 262 14.18 -3.51 -24.72
C TYR A 262 12.72 -3.42 -25.19
N SER A 263 11.72 -3.67 -24.33
CA SER A 263 10.31 -3.50 -24.71
C SER A 263 9.79 -2.10 -24.36
N ASP A 264 8.89 -1.58 -25.19
CA ASP A 264 8.12 -0.36 -24.97
C ASP A 264 7.50 -0.29 -23.57
N THR A 265 7.23 0.95 -23.14
CA THR A 265 6.66 1.36 -21.84
C THR A 265 5.81 0.29 -21.17
N ILE A 266 6.19 -0.11 -19.96
CA ILE A 266 5.40 -1.02 -19.13
C ILE A 266 4.10 -0.28 -18.77
N LYS A 267 3.02 -0.55 -19.52
CA LYS A 267 1.65 -0.22 -19.12
C LYS A 267 1.24 -1.26 -18.08
N GLY A 268 1.10 -0.87 -16.83
CA GLY A 268 0.94 -1.81 -15.72
C GLY A 268 1.94 -1.61 -14.59
N TYR A 269 2.16 -0.34 -14.28
CA TYR A 269 2.76 0.16 -13.05
C TYR A 269 1.71 1.19 -12.62
N SER A 270 0.67 0.86 -11.83
CA SER A 270 -0.23 1.82 -11.15
C SER A 270 0.55 2.68 -10.10
N ILE A 271 1.74 3.07 -10.55
CA ILE A 271 3.00 3.49 -9.97
C ILE A 271 3.49 4.58 -10.95
N GLU A 272 2.63 5.53 -11.32
CA GLU A 272 3.15 6.82 -11.77
C GLU A 272 3.83 7.56 -10.58
N GLN A 273 3.68 7.05 -9.34
CA GLN A 273 4.21 7.66 -8.11
C GLN A 273 5.09 6.76 -7.20
N GLY A 274 5.47 5.53 -7.59
CA GLY A 274 6.36 4.70 -6.74
C GLY A 274 5.72 4.07 -5.49
N GLU A 275 4.43 4.27 -5.27
CA GLU A 275 3.78 4.01 -3.97
C GLU A 275 3.74 2.53 -3.57
N MET A 276 3.53 1.62 -4.52
CA MET A 276 3.51 0.17 -4.24
C MET A 276 4.88 -0.36 -3.79
N LEU A 277 5.98 0.13 -4.39
CA LEU A 277 7.33 -0.21 -3.96
C LEU A 277 7.61 0.33 -2.56
N ASN A 278 7.17 1.56 -2.28
CA ASN A 278 7.28 2.15 -0.96
C ASN A 278 6.45 1.39 0.08
N HIS A 279 5.26 0.89 -0.27
CA HIS A 279 4.46 0.00 0.59
C HIS A 279 5.22 -1.24 0.98
N SER A 280 5.66 -2.01 -0.02
CA SER A 280 6.33 -3.30 0.17
C SER A 280 7.62 -3.13 0.97
N PHE A 281 8.40 -2.09 0.69
CA PHE A 281 9.62 -1.78 1.44
C PHE A 281 9.32 -1.35 2.88
N CYS A 282 8.35 -0.46 3.09
CA CYS A 282 7.93 -0.03 4.43
C CYS A 282 7.41 -1.23 5.24
N CYS A 283 6.61 -2.11 4.61
CA CYS A 283 6.12 -3.34 5.23
C CYS A 283 7.27 -4.28 5.59
N ALA A 284 8.26 -4.44 4.72
CA ALA A 284 9.47 -5.24 4.99
C ALA A 284 10.24 -4.71 6.22
N GLU A 285 10.43 -3.40 6.31
CA GLU A 285 11.13 -2.75 7.40
C GLU A 285 10.36 -2.82 8.73
N VAL A 286 9.05 -2.55 8.72
CA VAL A 286 8.19 -2.70 9.89
C VAL A 286 8.17 -4.16 10.36
N ALA A 287 8.03 -5.11 9.44
CA ALA A 287 8.08 -6.53 9.76
C ALA A 287 9.42 -6.93 10.38
N ARG A 288 10.53 -6.40 9.85
CA ARG A 288 11.88 -6.61 10.40
C ARG A 288 12.00 -6.08 11.82
N LEU A 289 11.50 -4.87 12.08
CA LEU A 289 11.47 -4.28 13.42
C LEU A 289 10.65 -5.14 14.40
N ILE A 290 9.46 -5.58 14.01
CA ILE A 290 8.62 -6.47 14.83
C ILE A 290 9.38 -7.77 15.14
N SER A 291 9.99 -8.40 14.13
CA SER A 291 10.78 -9.62 14.29
C SER A 291 11.94 -9.44 15.28
N GLN A 292 12.64 -8.31 15.23
CA GLN A 292 13.75 -7.98 16.14
C GLN A 292 13.29 -7.74 17.59
N GLU A 293 12.27 -6.90 17.78
CA GLU A 293 11.75 -6.56 19.11
C GLU A 293 11.14 -7.79 19.79
N LYS A 294 10.37 -8.61 19.04
CA LYS A 294 9.74 -9.83 19.55
C LYS A 294 10.68 -11.04 19.59
N LYS A 295 11.85 -10.94 18.94
CA LYS A 295 12.82 -12.04 18.76
C LYS A 295 12.20 -13.28 18.11
N ILE A 296 11.36 -13.05 17.10
CA ILE A 296 10.61 -14.09 16.38
C ILE A 296 11.14 -14.18 14.97
N ASN A 297 11.53 -15.40 14.55
CA ASN A 297 12.12 -15.68 13.24
C ASN A 297 13.38 -14.86 12.93
N ASN A 298 14.05 -15.16 11.81
CA ASN A 298 15.19 -14.37 11.36
C ASN A 298 14.72 -13.05 10.72
N PRO A 299 15.22 -11.87 11.15
CA PRO A 299 14.78 -10.59 10.63
C PRO A 299 14.95 -10.39 9.12
N ASP A 300 15.98 -10.95 8.50
CA ASP A 300 16.22 -10.82 7.05
C ASP A 300 15.22 -11.66 6.23
N VAL A 301 14.79 -12.81 6.79
CA VAL A 301 13.72 -13.63 6.20
C VAL A 301 12.38 -12.93 6.29
N ILE A 302 12.07 -12.35 7.46
CA ILE A 302 10.84 -11.58 7.67
C ILE A 302 10.81 -10.32 6.82
N PHE A 303 11.95 -9.64 6.66
CA PHE A 303 12.09 -8.53 5.72
C PHE A 303 11.74 -8.99 4.29
N THR A 304 12.30 -10.11 3.85
CA THR A 304 12.04 -10.65 2.51
C THR A 304 10.56 -11.02 2.33
N ALA A 305 9.94 -11.62 3.35
CA ALA A 305 8.50 -11.92 3.34
C ALA A 305 7.65 -10.65 3.25
N GLY A 306 7.99 -9.60 4.00
CA GLY A 306 7.31 -8.30 3.92
C GLY A 306 7.53 -7.59 2.60
N LEU A 307 8.70 -7.73 1.98
CA LEU A 307 8.97 -7.17 0.65
C LEU A 307 8.14 -7.88 -0.42
N LEU A 308 7.95 -9.20 -0.31
CA LEU A 308 7.28 -10.00 -1.34
C LEU A 308 5.78 -10.22 -1.11
N HIS A 309 5.22 -9.83 0.05
CA HIS A 309 3.85 -10.20 0.44
C HIS A 309 2.80 -9.86 -0.62
N ASP A 310 2.95 -8.72 -1.29
CA ASP A 310 2.05 -8.20 -2.31
C ASP A 310 2.53 -8.47 -3.75
N ILE A 311 3.42 -9.46 -3.98
CA ILE A 311 3.99 -9.74 -5.31
C ILE A 311 2.89 -10.05 -6.36
N GLY A 312 1.76 -10.60 -5.92
CA GLY A 312 0.60 -10.80 -6.76
C GLY A 312 0.05 -9.51 -7.35
N LYS A 313 0.11 -8.37 -6.64
CA LYS A 313 -0.32 -7.07 -7.18
C LYS A 313 0.61 -6.61 -8.30
N VAL A 314 1.93 -6.78 -8.15
CA VAL A 314 2.91 -6.46 -9.20
C VAL A 314 2.63 -7.26 -10.47
N ILE A 315 2.28 -8.53 -10.33
CA ILE A 315 1.91 -9.40 -11.44
C ILE A 315 0.59 -8.96 -12.07
N LEU A 316 -0.45 -8.73 -11.25
CA LEU A 316 -1.75 -8.29 -11.73
C LEU A 316 -1.65 -6.97 -12.50
N ASP A 317 -0.81 -6.06 -12.02
CA ASP A 317 -0.58 -4.77 -12.65
C ASP A 317 0.08 -4.92 -14.03
N GLN A 318 1.18 -5.68 -14.14
CA GLN A 318 1.90 -5.86 -15.40
C GLN A 318 1.11 -6.60 -16.49
N TYR A 319 0.14 -7.46 -16.11
CA TYR A 319 -0.56 -8.34 -17.05
C TYR A 319 -2.06 -8.09 -17.18
N PHE A 320 -2.66 -7.36 -16.22
CA PHE A 320 -4.11 -7.13 -16.13
C PHE A 320 -4.47 -5.67 -15.82
N PHE A 321 -3.59 -4.72 -16.15
CA PHE A 321 -3.82 -3.28 -15.97
C PHE A 321 -5.22 -2.80 -16.43
N GLU A 322 -5.73 -3.30 -17.55
CA GLU A 322 -7.06 -2.92 -18.07
C GLU A 322 -8.22 -3.31 -17.13
N LYS A 323 -8.05 -4.36 -16.32
CA LYS A 323 -9.04 -4.82 -15.35
C LYS A 323 -8.96 -4.05 -14.03
N PHE A 324 -7.87 -3.32 -13.77
CA PHE A 324 -7.70 -2.53 -12.56
C PHE A 324 -8.79 -1.46 -12.41
N ASN A 325 -9.15 -0.78 -13.50
CA ASN A 325 -10.23 0.21 -13.50
C ASN A 325 -11.57 -0.40 -13.07
N LEU A 326 -11.86 -1.63 -13.50
CA LEU A 326 -13.10 -2.34 -13.10
C LEU A 326 -13.11 -2.69 -11.62
N ILE A 327 -11.94 -3.07 -11.06
CA ILE A 327 -11.77 -3.32 -9.62
C ILE A 327 -12.05 -2.04 -8.84
N MET A 328 -11.45 -0.91 -9.27
CA MET A 328 -11.66 0.39 -8.65
C MET A 328 -13.12 0.86 -8.76
N ASP A 329 -13.76 0.68 -9.92
CA ASP A 329 -15.17 1.01 -10.12
C ASP A 329 -16.07 0.22 -9.17
N LYS A 330 -15.85 -1.09 -9.01
CA LYS A 330 -16.62 -1.93 -8.09
C LYS A 330 -16.48 -1.49 -6.65
N ILE A 331 -15.25 -1.28 -6.21
CA ILE A 331 -14.95 -0.76 -4.88
C ILE A 331 -15.74 0.52 -4.61
N ILE A 332 -15.67 1.47 -5.54
CA ILE A 332 -16.18 2.83 -5.36
C ILE A 332 -17.71 2.82 -5.40
N ASN A 333 -18.30 2.05 -6.30
CA ASN A 333 -19.75 2.03 -6.52
C ASN A 333 -20.48 1.07 -5.57
N GLU A 334 -19.88 -0.07 -5.25
CA GLU A 334 -20.48 -1.09 -4.39
C GLU A 334 -20.00 -1.02 -2.93
N ASN A 335 -18.98 -0.21 -2.67
CA ASN A 335 -18.46 0.05 -1.33
C ASN A 335 -17.94 -1.22 -0.64
N ILE A 336 -17.18 -2.01 -1.39
CA ILE A 336 -16.57 -3.29 -0.99
C ILE A 336 -15.05 -3.19 -0.86
N GLN A 337 -14.44 -4.09 -0.09
CA GLN A 337 -12.99 -4.11 0.08
C GLN A 337 -12.26 -4.60 -1.19
N PHE A 338 -11.03 -4.13 -1.38
CA PHE A 338 -10.21 -4.44 -2.56
C PHE A 338 -10.08 -5.94 -2.82
N LEU A 339 -9.81 -6.73 -1.79
CA LEU A 339 -9.69 -8.19 -1.89
C LEU A 339 -10.97 -8.84 -2.45
N TYR A 340 -12.15 -8.34 -2.08
CA TYR A 340 -13.42 -8.86 -2.62
C TYR A 340 -13.66 -8.39 -4.05
N ALA A 341 -13.31 -7.14 -4.36
CA ALA A 341 -13.43 -6.62 -5.71
C ALA A 341 -12.53 -7.39 -6.68
N GLU A 342 -11.30 -7.72 -6.31
CA GLU A 342 -10.43 -8.58 -7.11
C GLU A 342 -11.07 -9.95 -7.37
N ASN A 343 -11.56 -10.62 -6.32
CA ASN A 343 -12.21 -11.92 -6.47
C ASN A 343 -13.46 -11.82 -7.38
N GLU A 344 -14.26 -10.76 -7.27
CA GLU A 344 -15.45 -10.57 -8.10
C GLU A 344 -15.12 -10.23 -9.57
N VAL A 345 -14.02 -9.53 -9.84
CA VAL A 345 -13.63 -9.13 -11.22
C VAL A 345 -12.78 -10.18 -11.91
N LEU A 346 -11.86 -10.81 -11.18
CA LEU A 346 -10.82 -11.69 -11.74
C LEU A 346 -11.09 -13.17 -11.45
N GLY A 347 -11.92 -13.48 -10.45
CA GLY A 347 -12.10 -14.85 -9.92
C GLY A 347 -11.01 -15.28 -8.93
N TYR A 348 -10.01 -14.44 -8.71
CA TYR A 348 -8.90 -14.65 -7.77
C TYR A 348 -8.41 -13.30 -7.23
N ASN A 349 -7.71 -13.33 -6.10
CA ASN A 349 -7.08 -12.15 -5.50
C ASN A 349 -5.54 -12.20 -5.55
N HIS A 350 -4.90 -11.07 -5.27
CA HIS A 350 -3.44 -10.95 -5.32
C HIS A 350 -2.71 -11.93 -4.40
N ALA A 351 -3.24 -12.27 -3.22
CA ALA A 351 -2.59 -13.22 -2.31
C ALA A 351 -2.56 -14.64 -2.92
N GLN A 352 -3.64 -15.04 -3.58
CA GLN A 352 -3.71 -16.33 -4.30
C GLN A 352 -2.78 -16.35 -5.50
N VAL A 353 -2.74 -15.27 -6.29
CA VAL A 353 -1.80 -15.15 -7.42
C VAL A 353 -0.36 -15.23 -6.92
N GLY A 354 -0.05 -14.52 -5.84
CA GLY A 354 1.27 -14.54 -5.21
C GLY A 354 1.65 -15.93 -4.70
N GLU A 355 0.72 -16.66 -4.08
CA GLU A 355 0.97 -18.04 -3.61
C GLU A 355 1.36 -18.98 -4.76
N ILE A 356 0.55 -18.99 -5.82
CA ILE A 356 0.78 -19.87 -6.99
C ILE A 356 2.19 -19.65 -7.53
N ILE A 357 2.61 -18.40 -7.60
CA ILE A 357 3.89 -18.02 -8.18
C ILE A 357 5.06 -18.24 -7.25
N ALA A 358 4.89 -17.98 -5.95
CA ALA A 358 5.91 -18.31 -4.97
C ALA A 358 6.19 -19.81 -4.93
N ARG A 359 5.17 -20.66 -5.11
CA ARG A 359 5.33 -22.12 -5.24
C ARG A 359 6.05 -22.51 -6.53
N GLU A 360 5.68 -21.92 -7.65
CA GLU A 360 6.33 -22.18 -8.95
C GLU A 360 7.82 -21.82 -8.93
N TRP A 361 8.19 -20.73 -8.25
CA TRP A 361 9.58 -20.33 -8.08
C TRP A 361 10.32 -21.10 -6.98
N ASN A 362 9.72 -22.14 -6.42
CA ASN A 362 10.31 -22.97 -5.37
C ASN A 362 10.81 -22.15 -4.16
N LEU A 363 10.07 -21.09 -3.81
CA LEU A 363 10.43 -20.27 -2.66
C LEU A 363 10.25 -21.05 -1.35
N PRO A 364 11.00 -20.69 -0.29
CA PRO A 364 10.79 -21.25 1.04
C PRO A 364 9.35 -21.12 1.52
N GLU A 365 8.84 -22.15 2.22
CA GLU A 365 7.45 -22.19 2.70
C GLU A 365 7.09 -21.02 3.61
N ILE A 366 8.02 -20.50 4.41
CA ILE A 366 7.80 -19.28 5.21
C ILE A 366 7.44 -18.06 4.35
N LEU A 367 8.03 -17.93 3.15
CA LEU A 367 7.68 -16.86 2.22
C LEU A 367 6.34 -17.16 1.55
N ILE A 368 6.10 -18.42 1.16
CA ILE A 368 4.84 -18.84 0.53
C ILE A 368 3.64 -18.59 1.47
N GLU A 369 3.69 -19.05 2.73
CA GLU A 369 2.59 -18.83 3.68
C GLU A 369 2.40 -17.33 3.99
N SER A 370 3.49 -16.56 4.06
CA SER A 370 3.42 -15.10 4.26
C SER A 370 2.72 -14.41 3.10
N ILE A 371 2.99 -14.80 1.86
CA ILE A 371 2.32 -14.26 0.68
C ILE A 371 0.87 -14.72 0.62
N ALA A 372 0.59 -16.00 0.86
CA ALA A 372 -0.76 -16.57 0.72
C ALA A 372 -1.74 -16.07 1.78
N PHE A 373 -1.27 -15.91 3.02
CA PHE A 373 -2.15 -15.77 4.19
C PHE A 373 -1.99 -14.45 4.94
N HIS A 374 -1.27 -13.45 4.42
CA HIS A 374 -1.11 -12.16 5.12
C HIS A 374 -2.43 -11.38 5.33
N HIS A 375 -3.53 -11.70 4.63
CA HIS A 375 -4.87 -11.16 4.95
C HIS A 375 -5.65 -12.03 5.95
N GLN A 376 -5.25 -13.29 6.14
CA GLN A 376 -5.93 -14.31 6.95
C GLN A 376 -4.91 -15.16 7.73
N PRO A 377 -4.18 -14.54 8.69
CA PRO A 377 -3.04 -15.17 9.37
C PRO A 377 -3.40 -16.47 10.09
N GLU A 378 -4.66 -16.65 10.51
CA GLU A 378 -5.17 -17.88 11.13
C GLU A 378 -5.16 -19.12 10.21
N LYS A 379 -5.02 -18.93 8.89
CA LYS A 379 -4.93 -20.04 7.92
C LYS A 379 -3.50 -20.59 7.78
N ALA A 380 -2.49 -19.88 8.28
CA ALA A 380 -1.10 -20.33 8.25
C ALA A 380 -0.90 -21.54 9.17
N LYS A 381 -0.23 -22.59 8.68
CA LYS A 381 -0.06 -23.85 9.41
C LYS A 381 1.35 -24.05 9.90
N LYS A 382 2.36 -23.70 9.09
CA LYS A 382 3.77 -23.99 9.37
C LYS A 382 4.48 -22.79 9.98
N HIS A 383 4.13 -21.58 9.59
CA HIS A 383 4.79 -20.34 10.01
C HIS A 383 3.80 -19.26 10.48
N PRO A 384 2.86 -19.56 11.39
CA PRO A 384 1.83 -18.61 11.81
C PRO A 384 2.39 -17.33 12.40
N GLU A 385 3.54 -17.37 13.10
CA GLU A 385 4.14 -16.15 13.64
C GLU A 385 4.68 -15.24 12.53
N ALA A 386 5.30 -15.79 11.49
CA ALA A 386 5.81 -15.01 10.36
C ALA A 386 4.66 -14.32 9.61
N VAL A 387 3.60 -15.08 9.30
CA VAL A 387 2.41 -14.55 8.64
C VAL A 387 1.75 -13.47 9.51
N SER A 388 1.69 -13.67 10.82
CA SER A 388 1.15 -12.68 11.76
C SER A 388 1.95 -11.39 11.77
N ILE A 389 3.30 -11.46 11.73
CA ILE A 389 4.16 -10.29 11.61
C ILE A 389 3.88 -9.53 10.31
N ILE A 390 3.79 -10.23 9.17
CA ILE A 390 3.53 -9.61 7.87
C ILE A 390 2.14 -8.97 7.85
N HIS A 391 1.12 -9.64 8.38
CA HIS A 391 -0.22 -9.10 8.52
C HIS A 391 -0.23 -7.78 9.30
N ILE A 392 0.42 -7.77 10.47
CA ILE A 392 0.51 -6.58 11.33
C ILE A 392 1.26 -5.45 10.61
N ALA A 393 2.40 -5.74 10.00
CA ALA A 393 3.19 -4.77 9.26
C ALA A 393 2.39 -4.15 8.10
N ASN A 394 1.70 -4.97 7.31
CA ASN A 394 0.86 -4.51 6.20
C ASN A 394 -0.26 -3.58 6.69
N CYS A 395 -0.91 -3.92 7.81
CA CYS A 395 -1.93 -3.07 8.42
C CYS A 395 -1.37 -1.72 8.89
N ILE A 396 -0.20 -1.72 9.56
CA ILE A 396 0.47 -0.49 10.02
C ILE A 396 0.84 0.40 8.83
N CYS A 397 1.48 -0.16 7.80
CA CYS A 397 1.92 0.59 6.61
C CYS A 397 0.75 1.17 5.82
N SER A 398 -0.34 0.40 5.68
CA SER A 398 -1.57 0.85 5.03
C SER A 398 -2.18 2.07 5.74
N MET A 399 -2.07 2.14 7.08
CA MET A 399 -2.64 3.24 7.87
C MET A 399 -1.82 4.53 7.89
N VAL A 400 -0.50 4.42 7.71
CA VAL A 400 0.45 5.55 7.62
C VAL A 400 0.46 6.15 6.21
N GLY A 401 -0.34 5.56 5.31
CA GLY A 401 -0.61 6.10 3.99
C GLY A 401 0.30 5.62 2.89
N HIS A 402 0.95 4.47 3.08
CA HIS A 402 1.83 3.88 2.09
C HIS A 402 1.15 2.79 1.25
N GLY A 403 -0.16 2.56 1.40
CA GLY A 403 -0.90 1.51 0.69
C GLY A 403 -1.30 1.81 -0.77
N GLY A 404 -0.60 2.75 -1.43
CA GLY A 404 -0.75 3.13 -2.84
C GLY A 404 -2.18 3.11 -3.37
N GLY A 405 -3.04 4.03 -2.91
CA GLY A 405 -4.41 4.25 -3.42
C GLY A 405 -5.42 3.08 -3.35
N ALA A 406 -4.95 1.84 -3.26
CA ALA A 406 -5.66 0.59 -3.48
C ALA A 406 -5.88 -0.19 -2.18
N SER A 407 -5.07 0.06 -1.15
CA SER A 407 -5.30 -0.45 0.21
C SER A 407 -6.38 0.35 0.90
N ILE A 408 -7.63 0.04 0.57
CA ILE A 408 -8.80 0.70 1.15
C ILE A 408 -8.93 0.33 2.61
N PRO A 409 -9.35 1.28 3.45
CA PRO A 409 -9.39 1.08 4.88
C PRO A 409 -10.42 0.04 5.27
N GLY A 410 -9.91 -1.04 5.84
CA GLY A 410 -10.68 -2.20 6.26
C GLY A 410 -9.83 -3.37 6.75
N ASN A 411 -8.51 -3.36 6.54
CA ASN A 411 -7.61 -4.37 7.10
C ASN A 411 -7.42 -4.12 8.60
N ARG A 412 -8.33 -4.70 9.39
CA ARG A 412 -8.22 -4.81 10.84
C ARG A 412 -7.01 -5.67 11.17
N ILE A 413 -6.27 -5.34 12.24
CA ILE A 413 -5.28 -6.28 12.73
C ILE A 413 -6.04 -7.45 13.36
N ASN A 414 -5.86 -8.62 12.77
CA ASN A 414 -6.50 -9.85 13.17
C ASN A 414 -6.10 -10.22 14.62
N GLY A 415 -7.09 -10.54 15.45
CA GLY A 415 -6.87 -10.91 16.86
C GLY A 415 -6.00 -12.15 17.04
N PHE A 416 -6.04 -13.08 16.08
CA PHE A 416 -5.12 -14.22 16.01
C PHE A 416 -3.68 -13.72 15.87
N ALA A 417 -3.40 -12.80 14.94
CA ALA A 417 -2.04 -12.30 14.73
C ALA A 417 -1.47 -11.60 15.96
N ILE A 418 -2.28 -10.76 16.61
CA ILE A 418 -1.91 -10.07 17.86
C ILE A 418 -1.55 -11.11 18.94
N SER A 419 -2.41 -12.11 19.12
CA SER A 419 -2.23 -13.16 20.13
C SER A 419 -1.03 -14.06 19.80
N CYS A 420 -0.85 -14.39 18.51
CA CYS A 420 0.19 -15.29 18.01
C CYS A 420 1.59 -14.76 18.30
N ILE A 421 1.81 -13.45 18.17
CA ILE A 421 3.11 -12.84 18.47
C ILE A 421 3.15 -12.11 19.82
N ASN A 422 2.06 -12.19 20.61
CA ASN A 422 1.89 -11.48 21.86
C ASN A 422 2.17 -9.97 21.72
N LEU A 423 1.60 -9.32 20.71
CA LEU A 423 1.80 -7.89 20.42
C LEU A 423 1.17 -7.03 21.52
N GLN A 424 1.98 -6.17 22.15
CA GLN A 424 1.55 -5.24 23.19
C GLN A 424 1.48 -3.80 22.65
N LYS A 425 0.82 -2.90 23.38
CA LYS A 425 0.67 -1.50 22.97
C LYS A 425 2.04 -0.81 22.80
N ASP A 426 2.91 -0.98 23.78
CA ASP A 426 4.26 -0.41 23.78
C ASP A 426 5.11 -0.89 22.58
N ASP A 427 4.87 -2.10 22.08
CA ASP A 427 5.56 -2.61 20.89
C ASP A 427 5.18 -1.76 19.67
N VAL A 428 3.90 -1.42 19.54
CA VAL A 428 3.42 -0.65 18.39
C VAL A 428 3.81 0.82 18.49
N ASP A 429 3.80 1.40 19.68
CA ASP A 429 4.26 2.78 19.88
C ASP A 429 5.73 2.93 19.44
N LYS A 430 6.61 1.99 19.81
CA LYS A 430 8.01 1.93 19.34
C LYS A 430 8.14 1.80 17.83
N ILE A 431 7.29 0.98 17.20
CA ILE A 431 7.28 0.82 15.74
C ILE A 431 6.90 2.14 15.08
N ILE A 432 5.83 2.79 15.56
CA ILE A 432 5.36 4.06 15.03
C ILE A 432 6.41 5.16 15.19
N GLU A 433 7.14 5.20 16.30
CA GLU A 433 8.24 6.15 16.51
C GLU A 433 9.37 5.97 15.49
N LYS A 434 9.68 4.74 15.09
CA LYS A 434 10.73 4.42 14.11
C LYS A 434 10.28 4.55 12.65
N LEU A 435 8.96 4.62 12.39
CA LEU A 435 8.43 4.73 11.02
C LEU A 435 9.02 5.89 10.21
N PRO A 436 9.16 7.13 10.72
CA PRO A 436 9.71 8.23 9.94
C PRO A 436 11.15 8.00 9.47
N GLU A 437 11.97 7.28 10.26
CA GLU A 437 13.35 6.93 9.91
C GLU A 437 13.38 5.90 8.78
N VAL A 438 12.56 4.85 8.91
CA VAL A 438 12.35 3.83 7.87
C VAL A 438 11.87 4.47 6.55
N MET A 439 10.97 5.45 6.64
CA MET A 439 10.41 6.15 5.48
C MET A 439 11.44 7.04 4.77
N ASN A 440 12.45 7.56 5.46
CA ASN A 440 13.50 8.40 4.87
C ASN A 440 14.59 7.61 4.12
N HIS A 441 14.74 6.31 4.41
CA HIS A 441 15.79 5.50 3.78
C HIS A 441 15.55 5.21 2.28
N ASN A 442 14.31 5.38 1.79
CA ASN A 442 13.99 5.25 0.36
C ASN A 442 14.15 6.56 -0.44
N GLU A 443 14.20 7.72 0.22
CA GLU A 443 14.22 9.04 -0.45
C GLU A 443 15.63 9.57 -0.76
N SER A 444 16.70 8.85 -0.41
CA SER A 444 18.05 9.29 -0.79
C SER A 444 18.22 9.25 -2.32
N PRO A 445 18.41 10.41 -3.00
CA PRO A 445 18.83 10.42 -4.37
C PRO A 445 20.27 9.90 -4.40
N VAL A 446 20.49 8.78 -5.07
CA VAL A 446 21.84 8.33 -5.46
C VAL A 446 22.02 8.65 -6.93
#